data_AF-A0A356IC78-F1
#
_entry.id   AF-A0A356IC78-F1
#
_cell.length_a   1.000
_cell.length_b   1.000
_cell.length_c   1.000
_cell.angle_alpha   90.00
_cell.angle_beta   90.00
_cell.angle_gamma   90.00
#
_symmetry.space_group_name_H-M   'P 1'
#
loop_
_entity.id
_entity.type
_entity.pdbx_description
1 polymer ?
#
loop_
_entity_poly.entity_id
_entity_poly.type
_entity_poly.pdbx_seq_one_letter_code
_entity_poly.pdbx_strand_id
1 'polypeptide(L)' 'ASHGTANFYDRRVPVVLFGANIKAGRYASVASPADIAPTMAHLVGVTLAQVDGRVLAEALQ' A
#
# COMPACT_ATOMS: atom_id res chain seq x y z
N ALA A 1 -23.18 -5.23 13.40
CA ALA A 1 -21.91 -4.94 12.73
C ALA A 1 -21.66 -6.04 11.71
N SER A 2 -21.44 -5.72 10.43
CA SER A 2 -21.19 -6.68 9.34
C SER A 2 -19.71 -6.90 9.02
N HIS A 3 -18.81 -6.17 9.70
CA HIS A 3 -17.35 -6.20 9.57
C HIS A 3 -16.67 -6.01 10.93
N GLY A 4 -15.33 -6.12 10.95
CA GLY A 4 -14.49 -5.81 12.11
C GLY A 4 -14.02 -7.04 12.89
N THR A 5 -14.22 -8.24 12.32
CA THR A 5 -13.66 -9.47 12.88
C THR A 5 -12.19 -9.64 12.48
N ALA A 6 -11.48 -10.54 13.15
CA ALA A 6 -10.12 -10.89 12.77
C ALA A 6 -10.03 -11.81 11.53
N ASN A 7 -11.18 -12.19 10.95
CA ASN A 7 -11.23 -13.10 9.81
C ASN A 7 -10.57 -12.50 8.57
N PHE A 8 -10.03 -13.37 7.72
CA PHE A 8 -9.32 -12.97 6.51
C PHE A 8 -10.20 -12.16 5.54
N TYR A 9 -11.50 -12.47 5.45
CA TYR A 9 -12.41 -11.76 4.56
C TYR A 9 -12.63 -10.28 4.97
N ASP A 10 -12.51 -9.96 6.25
CA ASP A 10 -12.61 -8.58 6.76
C ASP A 10 -11.28 -7.81 6.62
N ARG A 11 -10.16 -8.54 6.50
CA ARG A 11 -8.81 -7.95 6.43
C ARG A 11 -8.29 -7.82 5.01
N ARG A 12 -8.77 -8.63 4.06
CA ARG A 12 -8.30 -8.65 2.68
C ARG A 12 -9.01 -7.58 1.84
N VAL A 13 -8.32 -6.46 1.66
CA VAL A 13 -8.77 -5.34 0.82
C VAL A 13 -7.87 -5.19 -0.42
N PRO A 14 -8.42 -4.74 -1.57
CA PRO A 14 -7.59 -4.39 -2.72
C PRO A 14 -6.88 -3.05 -2.49
N VAL A 15 -5.65 -2.94 -3.00
CA VAL A 15 -4.91 -1.68 -3.10
C VAL A 15 -4.70 -1.37 -4.58
N VAL A 16 -5.07 -0.16 -5.00
CA VAL A 16 -4.92 0.31 -6.38
C VAL A 16 -4.14 1.63 -6.34
N LEU A 17 -3.01 1.67 -7.04
CA LEU A 17 -2.21 2.89 -7.26
C LEU A 17 -2.38 3.32 -8.72
N PHE A 18 -2.53 4.61 -8.96
CA PHE A 18 -2.72 5.17 -10.29
C PHE A 18 -2.20 6.61 -10.35
N GLY A 19 -1.54 6.97 -11.45
CA GLY A 19 -1.04 8.32 -11.69
C GLY A 19 0.40 8.33 -12.21
N ALA A 20 1.03 9.50 -12.14
CA ALA A 20 2.43 9.68 -12.53
C ALA A 20 3.36 8.79 -11.68
N ASN A 21 4.40 8.23 -12.32
CA ASN A 21 5.41 7.37 -11.69
C ASN A 21 4.88 6.06 -11.10
N ILE A 22 3.65 5.64 -11.46
CA ILE A 22 3.12 4.32 -11.12
C ILE A 22 3.31 3.36 -12.28
N LYS A 23 3.99 2.25 -12.02
CA LYS A 23 4.21 1.18 -13.00
C LYS A 23 2.96 0.31 -13.12
N ALA A 24 2.34 0.34 -14.30
CA ALA A 24 1.19 -0.52 -14.62
C ALA A 24 1.53 -2.01 -14.41
N GLY A 25 0.68 -2.71 -13.66
CA GLY A 25 0.90 -4.12 -13.36
C GLY A 25 -0.11 -4.67 -12.34
N ARG A 26 -0.02 -5.98 -12.12
CA ARG A 26 -0.70 -6.67 -11.02
C ARG A 26 0.36 -7.35 -10.17
N TYR A 27 0.35 -7.04 -8.88
CA TYR A 27 1.31 -7.56 -7.93
C TYR A 27 0.55 -8.44 -6.92
N ALA A 28 0.96 -9.70 -6.81
CA ALA A 28 0.35 -10.68 -5.88
C ALA A 28 1.18 -10.85 -4.59
N SER A 29 2.20 -10.01 -4.40
CA SER A 29 2.99 -9.92 -3.17
C SER A 29 2.09 -9.52 -1.98
N VAL A 30 2.51 -9.90 -0.78
CA VAL A 30 1.84 -9.44 0.44
C VAL A 30 2.03 -7.94 0.58
N ALA A 31 0.92 -7.24 0.84
CA ALA A 31 0.85 -5.81 1.11
C ALA A 31 -0.14 -5.55 2.25
N SER A 32 0.10 -4.45 2.96
CA SER A 32 -0.73 -3.93 4.05
C SER A 32 -1.24 -2.53 3.67
N PRO A 33 -2.42 -2.11 4.13
CA PRO A 33 -2.82 -0.70 4.06
C PRO A 33 -1.77 0.26 4.68
N ALA A 34 -0.97 -0.22 5.63
CA ALA A 34 0.14 0.55 6.22
C ALA A 34 1.25 0.90 5.21
N ASP A 35 1.34 0.21 4.07
CA ASP A 35 2.34 0.45 3.03
C ASP A 35 1.99 1.68 2.15
N ILE A 36 0.75 2.16 2.21
CA ILE A 36 0.28 3.27 1.36
C ILE A 36 1.02 4.56 1.69
N ALA A 37 1.08 4.93 2.97
CA ALA A 37 1.72 6.16 3.42
C ALA A 37 3.22 6.24 3.04
N PRO A 38 4.09 5.26 3.36
CA PRO A 38 5.49 5.31 2.94
C PRO A 38 5.67 5.30 1.42
N THR A 39 4.81 4.60 0.67
CA THR A 39 4.87 4.61 -0.80
C THR A 39 4.59 5.99 -1.38
N MET A 40 3.56 6.68 -0.88
CA MET A 40 3.26 8.05 -1.32
C MET A 40 4.33 9.04 -0.87
N ALA A 41 4.84 8.91 0.36
CA ALA A 41 5.91 9.74 0.88
C ALA A 41 7.18 9.63 0.04
N HIS A 42 7.54 8.42 -0.40
CA HIS A 42 8.64 8.18 -1.32
C HIS A 42 8.44 8.90 -2.66
N LEU A 43 7.23 8.83 -3.24
CA LEU A 43 6.91 9.51 -4.51
C LEU A 43 7.01 11.04 -4.44
N VAL A 44 6.68 11.64 -3.31
CA VAL A 44 6.67 13.11 -3.13
C VAL A 44 7.91 13.65 -2.41
N GLY A 45 8.87 12.80 -2.08
CA GLY A 45 10.12 13.21 -1.42
C GLY A 45 9.95 13.64 0.04
N VAL A 46 8.93 13.15 0.74
CA VAL A 46 8.69 13.43 2.17
C VAL A 46 9.25 12.31 3.02
N THR A 47 9.97 12.66 4.09
CA THR A 47 10.44 11.68 5.09
C THR A 47 9.40 11.54 6.19
N LEU A 48 8.96 10.31 6.46
CA LEU A 48 8.10 9.98 7.60
C LEU A 48 8.94 9.61 8.82
N ALA A 49 8.54 10.06 10.01
CA ALA A 49 9.28 9.83 11.25
C ALA A 49 9.22 8.36 11.73
N GLN A 50 8.05 7.73 11.61
CA GLN A 50 7.83 6.31 11.90
C GLN A 50 6.88 5.71 10.87
N VAL A 51 7.13 4.46 10.48
CA VAL A 51 6.31 3.70 9.53
C VAL A 51 6.21 2.25 9.99
N ASP A 52 4.99 1.70 9.97
CA ASP A 52 4.75 0.27 10.21
C ASP A 52 4.83 -0.56 8.90
N GLY A 53 4.61 0.11 7.76
CA GLY A 53 4.63 -0.49 6.43
C GLY A 53 5.96 -0.31 5.70
N ARG A 54 6.00 -0.75 4.45
CA ARG A 54 7.13 -0.62 3.52
C ARG A 54 6.73 0.15 2.27
N VAL A 55 7.72 0.65 1.53
CA VAL A 55 7.50 1.16 0.18
C VAL A 55 7.16 -0.01 -0.75
N LEU A 56 6.08 0.12 -1.51
CA LEU A 56 5.70 -0.81 -2.59
C LEU A 56 6.51 -0.52 -3.86
N ALA A 57 7.83 -0.65 -3.77
CA ALA A 57 8.77 -0.30 -4.85
C ALA A 57 8.50 -1.09 -6.14
N GLU A 58 7.91 -2.29 -6.04
CA GLU A 58 7.50 -3.07 -7.21
C GLU A 58 6.51 -2.34 -8.12
N ALA A 59 5.73 -1.41 -7.57
CA ALA A 59 4.68 -0.67 -8.27
C ALA A 59 5.11 0.72 -8.75
N LEU A 60 6.38 1.11 -8.56
CA LEU A 60 6.92 2.42 -8.95
C LEU A 60 7.73 2.32 -10.25
N GLN A 61 7.82 3.43 -11.00
CA GLN A 61 8.63 3.55 -12.22
C GLN A 61 10.08 3.91 -11.92
#